data_AF-A0A402D6C8-F1
#
_entry.id   AF-A0A402D6C8-F1
#
_cell.length_a   1.000
_cell.length_b   1.000
_cell.length_c   1.000
_cell.angle_alpha   90.00
_cell.angle_beta   90.00
_cell.angle_gamma   90.00
#
_symmetry.space_group_name_H-M   'P 1'
#
loop_
_entity.id
_entity.type
_entity.pdbx_description
1 polymer ?
#
loop_
_entity_poly.entity_id
_entity_poly.type
_entity_poly.pdbx_seq_one_letter_code
_entity_poly.pdbx_strand_id
1 'polypeptide(L)'
;MYKLRRGRRLILTPSVLEVFSAHIQAKGANEAGGILLGRRLEDGTVLVERATTPSPLDDAGPSFFVRSRIAAQAIIDDAWRESDGYVVYLGEWHTHAVAQPHPSAQDRKMIASMLNDSKTDTDFVLLVIVGWNELWVGCRAKNWLRRTAPITCGG
;
A
#
# COMPACT_ATOMS: atom_id res chain seq x y z
N MET A 1 10.29 7.20 6.47
CA MET A 1 9.83 8.29 5.55
C MET A 1 10.41 8.05 4.17
N TYR A 2 9.67 8.33 3.10
CA TYR A 2 10.06 8.12 1.70
C TYR A 2 9.88 9.40 0.87
N LYS A 3 10.66 9.54 -0.20
CA LYS A 3 10.53 10.67 -1.14
C LYS A 3 9.68 10.27 -2.35
N LEU A 4 8.56 10.96 -2.55
CA LEU A 4 7.70 10.86 -3.73
C LEU A 4 8.14 11.88 -4.81
N ARG A 5 7.53 11.80 -6.01
CA ARG A 5 7.78 12.78 -7.09
C ARG A 5 7.35 14.20 -6.67
N ARG A 6 8.08 15.20 -7.19
CA ARG A 6 7.90 16.64 -6.94
C ARG A 6 8.17 17.09 -5.50
N GLY A 7 9.02 16.37 -4.77
CA GLY A 7 9.40 16.75 -3.40
C GLY A 7 8.40 16.37 -2.31
N ARG A 8 7.28 15.74 -2.69
CA ARG A 8 6.29 15.20 -1.74
C ARG A 8 6.91 14.11 -0.86
N ARG A 9 6.45 14.01 0.38
CA ARG A 9 6.89 12.98 1.34
C ARG A 9 5.82 11.91 1.49
N LEU A 10 6.27 10.69 1.78
CA LEU A 10 5.41 9.61 2.23
C LEU A 10 5.87 9.18 3.62
N ILE A 11 4.95 9.14 4.56
CA ILE A 11 5.20 8.70 5.94
C ILE A 11 4.37 7.45 6.18
N LEU A 12 5.03 6.38 6.60
CA LEU A 12 4.38 5.21 7.17
C LEU A 12 4.44 5.35 8.68
N THR A 13 3.30 5.30 9.34
CA THR A 13 3.22 5.34 10.82
C THR A 13 3.78 4.05 11.43
N PRO A 14 4.18 4.07 12.72
CA PRO A 14 4.65 2.87 13.41
C PRO A 14 3.66 1.71 13.35
N SER A 15 2.36 1.97 13.54
CA SER A 15 1.29 0.97 13.45
C SER A 15 1.25 0.27 12.09
N VAL A 16 1.49 1.01 11.00
CA VAL A 16 1.59 0.43 9.65
C VAL A 16 2.80 -0.51 9.54
N LEU A 17 3.94 -0.10 10.09
CA LEU A 17 5.15 -0.93 10.08
C LEU A 17 4.98 -2.19 10.93
N GLU A 18 4.29 -2.10 12.07
CA GLU A 18 3.94 -3.25 12.90
C GLU A 18 3.09 -4.28 12.15
N VAL A 19 2.08 -3.82 11.40
CA VAL A 19 1.29 -4.71 10.53
C VAL A 19 2.20 -5.41 9.51
N PHE A 20 3.11 -4.70 8.85
CA PHE A 20 4.02 -5.31 7.88
C PHE A 20 4.96 -6.33 8.52
N SER A 21 5.57 -5.99 9.66
CA SER A 21 6.46 -6.89 10.39
C SER A 21 5.75 -8.16 10.87
N ALA A 22 4.49 -8.05 11.29
CA ALA A 22 3.69 -9.20 11.72
C ALA A 22 3.31 -10.16 10.58
N HIS A 23 3.34 -9.69 9.33
CA HIS A 23 2.90 -10.45 8.16
C HIS A 23 4.04 -10.81 7.21
N ILE A 24 5.30 -10.76 7.64
CA ILE A 24 6.42 -11.21 6.81
C ILE A 24 6.19 -12.66 6.36
N GLN A 25 6.08 -12.88 5.05
CA GLN A 25 5.71 -14.16 4.48
C GLN A 25 6.82 -15.21 4.65
N ALA A 26 6.51 -16.30 5.35
CA ALA A 26 7.40 -17.45 5.41
C ALA A 26 7.51 -18.17 4.05
N LYS A 27 8.61 -18.89 3.81
CA LYS A 27 8.76 -19.71 2.59
C LYS A 27 7.60 -20.72 2.47
N GLY A 28 6.92 -20.71 1.33
CA GLY A 28 5.81 -21.63 1.03
C GLY A 28 4.47 -21.25 1.66
N ALA A 29 4.41 -20.22 2.50
CA ALA A 29 3.15 -19.65 2.96
C ALA A 29 2.47 -18.83 1.85
N ASN A 30 1.16 -18.60 1.98
CA ASN A 30 0.44 -17.71 1.07
C ASN A 30 0.86 -16.26 1.27
N GLU A 31 0.75 -15.45 0.22
CA GLU A 31 0.89 -14.00 0.35
C GLU A 31 -0.21 -13.46 1.28
N ALA A 32 0.17 -12.46 2.07
CA ALA A 32 -0.75 -11.65 2.87
C ALA A 32 -0.79 -10.24 2.27
N GLY A 33 -1.88 -9.52 2.48
CA GLY A 33 -1.99 -8.15 2.04
C GLY A 33 -3.22 -7.44 2.57
N GLY A 34 -3.47 -6.26 2.02
CA GLY A 34 -4.59 -5.42 2.40
C GLY A 34 -4.49 -4.02 1.79
N ILE A 35 -5.33 -3.11 2.30
CA ILE A 35 -5.38 -1.73 1.84
C ILE A 35 -4.60 -0.80 2.77
N LEU A 36 -4.15 0.32 2.21
CA LEU A 36 -3.48 1.41 2.91
C LEU A 36 -4.43 2.58 3.01
N LEU A 37 -4.64 3.07 4.23
CA LEU A 37 -5.49 4.23 4.52
C LEU A 37 -4.67 5.34 5.19
N GLY A 38 -5.09 6.57 4.94
CA GLY A 38 -4.51 7.74 5.56
C GLY A 38 -4.93 9.01 4.85
N ARG A 39 -4.10 10.04 4.88
CA ARG A 39 -4.50 11.37 4.42
C ARG A 39 -3.38 12.12 3.71
N ARG A 40 -3.78 13.16 2.97
CA ARG A 40 -2.87 14.16 2.39
C ARG A 40 -2.85 15.37 3.32
N LEU A 41 -1.66 15.77 3.73
CA LEU A 41 -1.46 16.99 4.51
C LEU A 41 -1.33 18.20 3.56
N GLU A 42 -1.53 19.40 4.11
CA GLU A 42 -1.50 20.65 3.35
C GLU A 42 -0.16 20.88 2.62
N ASP A 43 0.94 20.40 3.20
CA ASP A 43 2.28 20.48 2.62
C ASP A 43 2.56 19.46 1.49
N GLY A 44 1.54 18.68 1.10
CA GLY A 44 1.63 17.64 0.08
C GLY A 44 2.23 16.31 0.58
N THR A 45 2.49 16.17 1.87
CA THR A 45 2.88 14.90 2.50
C THR A 45 1.70 13.92 2.48
N VAL A 46 1.99 12.68 2.10
CA VAL A 46 1.06 11.55 2.22
C VAL A 46 1.39 10.81 3.50
N LEU A 47 0.45 10.78 4.44
CA LEU A 47 0.58 10.05 5.70
C LEU A 47 -0.26 8.78 5.60
N VAL A 48 0.37 7.61 5.71
CA VAL A 48 -0.31 6.31 5.81
C VAL A 48 -0.43 5.97 7.29
N GLU A 49 -1.66 5.96 7.79
CA GLU A 49 -2.00 5.84 9.21
C GLU A 49 -2.47 4.44 9.58
N ARG A 50 -2.99 3.70 8.61
CA ARG A 50 -3.50 2.35 8.81
C ARG A 50 -3.16 1.47 7.60
N ALA A 51 -2.67 0.28 7.88
CA ALA A 51 -2.66 -0.84 6.96
C ALA A 51 -3.65 -1.87 7.52
N THR A 52 -4.58 -2.36 6.69
CA THR A 52 -5.48 -3.42 7.14
C THR A 52 -4.73 -4.74 7.19
N THR A 53 -5.17 -5.65 8.06
CA THR A 53 -4.71 -7.04 8.04
C THR A 53 -5.46 -7.83 6.95
N PRO A 54 -4.94 -9.00 6.53
CA PRO A 54 -5.66 -9.90 5.63
C PRO A 54 -7.03 -10.25 6.19
N SER A 55 -8.01 -10.30 5.30
CA SER A 55 -9.37 -10.74 5.56
C SER A 55 -9.53 -12.22 5.22
N PRO A 56 -10.35 -12.98 5.97
CA PRO A 56 -10.73 -14.34 5.57
C PRO A 56 -11.47 -14.41 4.22
N LEU A 57 -11.94 -13.28 3.70
CA LEU A 57 -12.60 -13.17 2.40
C LEU A 57 -11.62 -12.90 1.25
N ASP A 58 -10.33 -12.70 1.55
CA ASP A 58 -9.30 -12.52 0.53
C ASP A 58 -8.95 -13.87 -0.10
N ASP A 59 -8.55 -13.82 -1.37
CA ASP A 59 -8.02 -14.97 -2.09
C ASP A 59 -6.50 -14.82 -2.21
N ALA A 60 -5.77 -15.84 -1.78
CA ALA A 60 -4.31 -15.76 -1.71
C ALA A 60 -3.67 -17.14 -1.93
N GLY A 61 -2.52 -17.11 -2.60
CA GLY A 61 -1.63 -18.25 -2.78
C GLY A 61 -0.17 -17.86 -2.56
N PRO A 62 0.79 -18.77 -2.76
CA PRO A 62 2.20 -18.50 -2.46
C PRO A 62 2.84 -17.37 -3.28
N SER A 63 2.23 -16.99 -4.40
CA SER A 63 2.74 -15.97 -5.33
C SER A 63 1.63 -15.07 -5.89
N PHE A 64 0.50 -14.96 -5.19
CA PHE A 64 -0.55 -14.01 -5.52
C PHE A 64 -1.38 -13.64 -4.29
N PHE A 65 -1.89 -12.42 -4.30
CA PHE A 65 -2.86 -11.91 -3.34
C PHE A 65 -3.94 -11.12 -4.07
N VAL A 66 -5.20 -11.39 -3.75
CA VAL A 66 -6.39 -10.70 -4.28
C VAL A 66 -7.32 -10.38 -3.13
N ARG A 67 -7.35 -9.11 -2.73
CA ARG A 67 -8.27 -8.65 -1.67
C ARG A 67 -9.74 -8.75 -2.06
N SER A 68 -10.59 -9.01 -1.07
CA SER A 68 -12.03 -8.85 -1.19
C SER A 68 -12.39 -7.38 -1.37
N ARG A 69 -13.07 -7.06 -2.48
CA ARG A 69 -13.54 -5.70 -2.76
C ARG A 69 -14.62 -5.24 -1.79
N ILE A 70 -15.49 -6.16 -1.37
CA ILE A 70 -16.60 -5.85 -0.46
C ILE A 70 -16.06 -5.54 0.94
N ALA A 71 -15.16 -6.39 1.45
CA ALA A 71 -14.54 -6.18 2.76
C ALA A 71 -13.74 -4.87 2.78
N ALA A 72 -12.93 -4.63 1.75
CA ALA A 72 -12.16 -3.40 1.63
C ALA A 72 -13.04 -2.15 1.55
N GLN A 73 -14.13 -2.18 0.78
CA GLN A 73 -15.03 -1.03 0.66
C GLN A 73 -15.68 -0.67 1.99
N ALA A 74 -16.15 -1.66 2.76
CA ALA A 74 -16.71 -1.42 4.08
C ALA A 74 -15.72 -0.72 5.01
N ILE A 75 -14.46 -1.18 5.04
CA ILE A 75 -13.40 -0.57 5.86
C ILE A 75 -13.09 0.86 5.39
N ILE A 76 -13.10 1.11 4.07
CA ILE A 76 -12.89 2.46 3.51
C ILE A 76 -14.03 3.39 3.93
N ASP A 77 -15.28 2.96 3.79
CA ASP A 77 -16.47 3.74 4.12
C ASP A 77 -16.52 4.07 5.63
N ASP A 78 -16.16 3.11 6.47
CA ASP A 78 -16.07 3.30 7.91
C ASP A 78 -14.96 4.28 8.28
N ALA A 79 -13.75 4.12 7.72
CA ALA A 79 -12.65 5.04 7.97
C ALA A 79 -12.96 6.48 7.49
N TRP A 80 -13.61 6.62 6.33
CA TRP A 80 -14.06 7.91 5.82
C TRP A 80 -15.08 8.55 6.77
N ARG A 81 -16.08 7.80 7.21
CA ARG A 81 -17.13 8.30 8.12
C ARG A 81 -16.60 8.66 9.50
N GLU A 82 -15.77 7.81 10.10
CA GLU A 82 -15.17 8.02 11.43
C GLU A 82 -14.23 9.22 11.48
N SER A 83 -13.66 9.59 10.33
CA SER A 83 -12.70 10.68 10.21
C SER A 83 -13.28 11.93 9.58
N ASP A 84 -14.61 12.05 9.47
CA ASP A 84 -15.26 13.19 8.80
C ASP A 84 -14.70 13.49 7.38
N GLY A 85 -14.29 12.43 6.68
CA GLY A 85 -13.73 12.48 5.33
C GLY A 85 -12.22 12.77 5.24
N TYR A 86 -11.50 12.79 6.35
CA TYR A 86 -10.05 13.04 6.32
C TYR A 86 -9.23 11.81 5.91
N VAL A 87 -9.66 10.60 6.29
CA VAL A 87 -8.97 9.34 6.00
C VAL A 87 -9.55 8.68 4.76
N VAL A 88 -8.69 8.47 3.76
CA VAL A 88 -9.02 7.89 2.45
C VAL A 88 -8.19 6.65 2.16
N TYR A 89 -8.64 5.90 1.16
CA TYR A 89 -7.83 4.91 0.48
C TYR A 89 -6.62 5.54 -0.22
N LEU A 90 -5.43 5.01 0.03
CA LEU A 90 -4.16 5.47 -0.56
C LEU A 90 -3.49 4.42 -1.44
N GLY A 91 -3.83 3.13 -1.28
CA GLY A 91 -3.27 2.07 -2.11
C GLY A 91 -3.34 0.69 -1.49
N GLU A 92 -2.48 -0.19 -1.97
CA GLU A 92 -2.44 -1.61 -1.60
C GLU A 92 -1.09 -1.96 -0.97
N TRP A 93 -1.10 -3.00 -0.13
CA TRP A 93 0.11 -3.68 0.29
C TRP A 93 -0.05 -5.20 0.18
N HIS A 94 1.05 -5.89 -0.06
CA HIS A 94 1.11 -7.35 0.02
C HIS A 94 2.53 -7.84 0.30
N THR A 95 2.71 -9.14 0.49
CA THR A 95 4.00 -9.74 0.85
C THR A 95 4.58 -10.53 -0.31
N HIS A 96 5.90 -10.56 -0.46
CA HIS A 96 6.59 -11.57 -1.25
C HIS A 96 7.61 -12.33 -0.38
N ALA A 97 7.69 -13.65 -0.51
CA ALA A 97 8.64 -14.51 0.21
C ALA A 97 10.07 -14.39 -0.35
N VAL A 98 10.63 -13.18 -0.37
CA VAL A 98 11.98 -12.85 -0.85
C VAL A 98 12.64 -11.78 0.01
N ALA A 99 13.97 -11.74 0.02
CA ALA A 99 14.71 -10.72 0.78
C ALA A 99 14.52 -9.30 0.24
N GLN A 100 14.54 -9.14 -1.09
CA GLN A 100 14.40 -7.86 -1.79
C GLN A 100 13.21 -7.95 -2.76
N PRO A 101 12.02 -7.47 -2.36
CA PRO A 101 10.82 -7.58 -3.16
C PRO A 101 10.84 -6.60 -4.33
N HIS A 102 10.25 -7.04 -5.44
CA HIS A 102 9.97 -6.21 -6.60
C HIS A 102 8.57 -6.54 -7.11
N PRO A 103 7.82 -5.57 -7.64
CA PRO A 103 6.50 -5.84 -8.18
C PRO A 103 6.60 -6.81 -9.35
N SER A 104 5.68 -7.77 -9.39
CA SER A 104 5.46 -8.66 -10.51
C SER A 104 4.87 -7.90 -11.71
N ALA A 105 4.76 -8.56 -12.86
CA ALA A 105 4.03 -8.00 -14.00
C ALA A 105 2.52 -7.83 -13.68
N GLN A 106 1.98 -8.72 -12.83
CA GLN A 106 0.58 -8.68 -12.42
C GLN A 106 0.32 -7.51 -11.47
N ASP A 107 1.20 -7.25 -10.51
CA ASP A 107 1.07 -6.14 -9.56
C ASP A 107 1.05 -4.80 -10.31
N ARG A 108 1.93 -4.67 -11.31
CA ARG A 108 1.98 -3.49 -12.17
C ARG A 108 0.68 -3.27 -12.94
N LYS A 109 0.07 -4.34 -13.44
CA LYS A 109 -1.22 -4.28 -14.16
C LYS A 109 -2.36 -3.92 -13.21
N MET A 110 -2.41 -4.56 -12.05
CA MET A 110 -3.43 -4.31 -11.02
C MET A 110 -3.42 -2.85 -10.57
N ILE A 111 -2.26 -2.30 -10.21
CA ILE A 111 -2.16 -0.90 -9.77
C ILE A 111 -2.46 0.08 -10.92
N ALA A 112 -2.12 -0.28 -12.17
CA ALA A 112 -2.47 0.53 -13.33
C ALA A 112 -3.98 0.53 -13.60
N SER A 113 -4.68 -0.59 -13.44
CA SER A 113 -6.13 -0.64 -13.63
C SER A 113 -6.88 0.13 -12.54
N MET A 114 -6.43 0.08 -11.29
CA MET A 114 -7.02 0.84 -10.18
C MET A 114 -7.03 2.36 -10.43
N LEU A 115 -5.97 2.90 -11.05
CA LEU A 115 -5.92 4.33 -11.40
C LEU A 115 -6.76 4.71 -12.62
N ASN A 116 -6.98 3.76 -13.53
CA ASN A 116 -7.74 4.01 -14.74
C ASN A 116 -9.25 3.76 -14.53
N ASP A 117 -9.63 3.19 -13.39
CA ASP A 117 -11.03 3.06 -13.00
C ASP A 117 -11.60 4.46 -12.70
N SER A 118 -12.53 4.90 -13.56
CA SER A 118 -13.12 6.24 -13.57
C SER A 118 -13.93 6.57 -12.30
N LYS A 119 -14.11 5.60 -11.40
CA LYS A 119 -14.84 5.76 -10.14
C LYS A 119 -13.97 6.28 -8.98
N THR A 120 -12.65 6.31 -9.14
CA THR A 120 -11.74 6.73 -8.05
C THR A 120 -11.22 8.14 -8.34
N ASP A 121 -11.50 9.12 -7.47
CA ASP A 121 -11.03 10.50 -7.61
C ASP A 121 -9.56 10.68 -7.17
N THR A 122 -8.74 9.66 -7.42
CA THR A 122 -7.39 9.54 -6.91
C THR A 122 -6.38 9.68 -8.04
N ASP A 123 -5.46 10.65 -7.91
CA ASP A 123 -4.38 10.89 -8.88
C ASP A 123 -3.14 10.00 -8.69
N PHE A 124 -3.08 9.22 -7.59
CA PHE A 124 -2.01 8.26 -7.33
C PHE A 124 -2.45 7.02 -6.53
N VAL A 125 -1.83 5.87 -6.77
CA VAL A 125 -2.00 4.66 -5.94
C VAL A 125 -0.64 4.24 -5.39
N LEU A 126 -0.58 3.98 -4.08
CA LEU A 126 0.58 3.38 -3.42
C LEU A 126 0.58 1.87 -3.61
N LEU A 127 1.77 1.30 -3.76
CA LEU A 127 2.01 -0.13 -3.68
C LEU A 127 3.15 -0.36 -2.71
N VAL A 128 2.90 -1.11 -1.64
CA VAL A 128 3.94 -1.57 -0.71
C VAL A 128 4.07 -3.08 -0.82
N ILE A 129 5.27 -3.58 -1.06
CA ILE A 129 5.57 -5.01 -1.05
C ILE A 129 6.51 -5.29 0.11
N VAL A 130 6.07 -6.15 1.02
CA VAL A 130 6.80 -6.56 2.22
C VAL A 130 7.64 -7.78 1.88
N GLY A 131 8.96 -7.63 1.92
CA GLY A 131 9.91 -8.75 1.84
C GLY A 131 10.44 -9.10 3.22
N TRP A 132 11.38 -10.06 3.28
CA TRP A 132 11.96 -10.49 4.56
C TRP A 132 12.78 -9.40 5.25
N ASN A 133 13.55 -8.63 4.47
CA ASN A 133 14.52 -7.68 5.02
C ASN A 133 14.23 -6.24 4.61
N GLU A 134 13.38 -6.03 3.61
CA GLU A 134 13.09 -4.69 3.11
C GLU A 134 11.65 -4.55 2.60
N LEU A 135 11.23 -3.28 2.52
CA LEU A 135 10.00 -2.89 1.85
C LEU A 135 10.34 -2.36 0.46
N TRP A 136 9.59 -2.81 -0.55
CA TRP A 136 9.49 -2.10 -1.81
C TRP A 136 8.30 -1.16 -1.73
N VAL A 137 8.54 0.15 -1.86
CA VAL A 137 7.49 1.16 -1.81
C VAL A 137 7.44 1.89 -3.14
N GLY A 138 6.30 1.84 -3.81
CA GLY A 138 6.08 2.48 -5.09
C GLY A 138 4.87 3.40 -5.08
N CYS A 139 4.92 4.41 -5.92
CA CYS A 139 3.78 5.27 -6.21
C CYS A 139 3.52 5.25 -7.71
N ARG A 140 2.30 4.90 -8.09
CA ARG A 140 1.81 5.02 -9.46
C ARG A 140 1.02 6.32 -9.55
N ALA A 141 1.35 7.15 -10.54
CA ALA A 141 0.47 8.23 -11.03
C ALA A 141 0.19 7.96 -12.51
N LYS A 142 -0.83 8.60 -13.11
CA LYS A 142 -1.48 8.31 -14.41
C LYS A 142 -0.64 7.67 -15.54
N ASN A 143 0.69 7.80 -15.60
CA ASN A 143 1.55 7.14 -16.61
C ASN A 143 2.80 6.37 -16.10
N TRP A 144 3.13 6.28 -14.79
CA TRP A 144 4.39 5.67 -14.32
C TRP A 144 4.32 5.09 -12.91
N LEU A 145 4.93 3.90 -12.69
CA LEU A 145 5.21 3.34 -11.35
C LEU A 145 6.70 3.60 -11.07
N ARG A 146 7.03 4.20 -9.94
CA ARG A 146 8.43 4.39 -9.53
C ARG A 146 8.64 3.90 -8.11
N ARG A 147 9.72 3.12 -7.91
CA ARG A 147 10.24 2.83 -6.57
C ARG A 147 10.60 4.16 -5.91
N THR A 148 10.18 4.31 -4.67
CA THR A 148 10.50 5.44 -3.80
C THR A 148 11.67 5.03 -2.93
N ALA A 149 12.60 5.95 -2.70
CA ALA A 149 13.74 5.70 -1.83
C ALA A 149 13.37 6.10 -0.39
N PRO A 150 13.77 5.30 0.62
CA PRO A 150 13.78 5.77 2.00
C PRO A 150 14.60 7.06 2.10
N ILE A 151 14.11 8.02 2.89
CA ILE A 151 14.94 9.16 3.28
C ILE A 151 15.79 8.68 4.45
N THR A 152 17.09 8.54 4.22
CA THR A 152 18.07 8.42 5.31
C THR A 152 18.28 9.82 5.88
N CYS A 153 17.85 10.05 7.11
CA CYS A 153 18.33 11.22 7.85
C CYS A 153 19.84 11.00 8.06
N GLY A 154 20.68 11.78 7.37
CA GLY A 154 22.10 11.85 7.71
C GLY A 154 22.25 12.38 9.13
N GLY A 155 23.17 11.80 9.89
CA GLY A 155 23.61 12.34 11.19
C GLY A 155 24.35 13.65 11.06
#